data_AF-A0A7J8YL64-F1
#
_entry.id   AF-A0A7J8YL64-F1
#
_cell.length_a   1.000
_cell.length_b   1.000
_cell.length_c   1.000
_cell.angle_alpha   90.00
_cell.angle_beta   90.00
_cell.angle_gamma   90.00
#
_symmetry.space_group_name_H-M   'P 1'
#
loop_
_entity.id
_entity.type
_entity.pdbx_description
1 polymer ?
#
loop_
_entity_poly.entity_id
_entity_poly.type
_entity_poly.pdbx_seq_one_letter_code
_entity_poly.pdbx_strand_id
1 'polypeptide(L)'
;MEECRRVTLKALKVNDSCTHMKCTFGGIWNGGGGDGQKNLFVASFFFDRAAEAGFIKASDPVAKVQPHSFADAAKRACQTKYADAKAIYKDLGESNLAYICMDLVYQYTLLVDGFGLDPYQDVTLVKKVKYRNSLVEAAWPLGSAIEAVSSMK
;
A
#
# COMPACT_ATOMS: atom_id res chain seq x y z
N MET A 1 -2.63 16.54 -7.88
CA MET A 1 -3.18 15.25 -7.42
C MET A 1 -4.32 14.78 -8.30
N GLU A 2 -5.41 15.56 -8.45
CA GLU A 2 -6.62 15.16 -9.21
C GLU A 2 -6.34 14.55 -10.58
N GLU A 3 -5.55 15.24 -11.41
CA GLU A 3 -5.26 14.77 -12.76
C GLU A 3 -4.43 13.48 -12.76
N CYS A 4 -3.46 13.36 -11.85
CA CYS A 4 -2.69 12.13 -11.65
C CYS A 4 -3.62 10.98 -11.24
N ARG A 5 -4.53 11.22 -10.29
CA ARG A 5 -5.50 10.22 -9.83
C ARG A 5 -6.47 9.81 -10.95
N ARG A 6 -6.90 10.74 -11.80
CA ARG A 6 -7.73 10.46 -12.99
C ARG A 6 -7.03 9.50 -13.95
N VAL A 7 -5.73 9.69 -14.18
CA VAL A 7 -4.92 8.77 -15.00
C VAL A 7 -4.77 7.42 -14.30
N THR A 8 -4.50 7.40 -13.00
CA THR A 8 -4.41 6.16 -12.20
C THR A 8 -5.70 5.33 -12.24
N LEU A 9 -6.87 5.95 -12.09
CA LEU A 9 -8.17 5.26 -12.18
C LEU A 9 -8.35 4.55 -13.52
N LYS A 10 -7.93 5.20 -14.62
CA LYS A 10 -7.93 4.60 -15.96
C LYS A 10 -6.92 3.48 -16.08
N ALA A 11 -5.71 3.65 -15.54
CA ALA A 11 -4.66 2.63 -15.58
C ALA A 11 -5.06 1.37 -14.81
N LEU A 12 -5.74 1.53 -13.67
CA LEU A 12 -6.30 0.42 -12.90
C LEU A 12 -7.50 -0.23 -13.59
N LYS A 13 -8.20 0.48 -14.49
CA LYS A 13 -9.42 0.00 -15.14
C LYS A 13 -10.54 -0.33 -14.14
N VAL A 14 -10.76 0.57 -13.18
CA VAL A 14 -11.79 0.42 -12.14
C VAL A 14 -13.22 0.39 -12.69
N ASN A 15 -13.43 0.90 -13.91
CA ASN A 15 -14.72 0.97 -14.59
C ASN A 15 -14.91 -0.13 -15.65
N ASP A 16 -14.00 -1.10 -15.76
CA ASP A 16 -14.19 -2.24 -16.65
C ASP A 16 -15.39 -3.08 -16.23
N SER A 17 -15.98 -3.80 -17.18
CA SER A 17 -17.14 -4.65 -16.90
C SER A 17 -16.80 -5.75 -15.89
N CYS A 18 -17.73 -5.98 -14.95
CA CYS A 18 -17.64 -7.06 -13.99
C CYS A 18 -18.62 -8.17 -14.37
N THR A 19 -18.13 -9.37 -14.63
CA THR A 19 -18.93 -10.57 -14.91
C THR A 19 -19.23 -11.40 -13.66
N HIS A 20 -18.79 -10.90 -12.50
CA HIS A 20 -19.00 -11.51 -11.18
C HIS A 20 -19.95 -10.63 -10.33
N MET A 21 -20.30 -11.08 -9.12
CA MET A 21 -21.17 -10.30 -8.22
C MET A 21 -20.58 -8.93 -7.85
N LYS A 22 -19.27 -8.88 -7.61
CA LYS A 22 -18.52 -7.66 -7.32
C LYS A 22 -17.06 -7.86 -7.73
N CYS A 23 -16.49 -6.86 -8.38
CA CYS A 23 -15.10 -6.88 -8.81
C CYS A 23 -14.28 -5.82 -8.07
N THR A 24 -12.97 -5.99 -8.13
CA THR A 24 -11.98 -4.96 -7.76
C THR A 24 -11.80 -4.02 -8.94
N PHE A 25 -10.85 -4.33 -9.84
CA PHE A 25 -10.59 -3.60 -11.07
C PHE A 25 -10.25 -4.57 -12.20
N GLY A 26 -10.38 -4.13 -13.46
CA GLY A 26 -10.11 -4.99 -14.63
C GLY A 26 -10.98 -6.25 -14.70
N GLY A 27 -12.20 -6.20 -14.16
CA GLY A 27 -13.13 -7.33 -14.15
C GLY A 27 -12.78 -8.47 -13.17
N ILE A 28 -11.81 -8.28 -12.28
CA ILE A 28 -11.36 -9.33 -11.35
C ILE A 28 -12.29 -9.43 -10.13
N TRP A 29 -12.82 -10.62 -9.86
CA TRP A 29 -13.66 -10.90 -8.69
C TRP A 29 -12.96 -10.50 -7.37
N ASN A 30 -13.69 -9.85 -6.47
CA ASN A 30 -13.14 -9.38 -5.19
C ASN A 30 -13.11 -10.43 -4.05
N GLY A 31 -13.50 -11.67 -4.32
CA GLY A 31 -13.55 -12.75 -3.33
C GLY A 31 -14.74 -12.68 -2.36
N GLY A 32 -15.70 -11.77 -2.55
CA GLY A 32 -16.91 -11.64 -1.71
C GLY A 32 -16.75 -10.82 -0.43
N GLY A 33 -15.52 -10.43 -0.07
CA GLY A 33 -15.26 -9.65 1.15
C GLY A 33 -15.48 -10.45 2.44
N GLY A 34 -16.04 -9.80 3.46
CA GLY A 34 -16.40 -10.43 4.74
C GLY A 34 -15.33 -10.31 5.82
N ASP A 35 -15.52 -11.07 6.91
CA ASP A 35 -14.77 -10.89 8.16
C ASP A 35 -13.26 -11.11 8.03
N GLY A 36 -12.84 -11.96 7.08
CA GLY A 36 -11.43 -12.19 6.78
C GLY A 36 -10.69 -10.95 6.23
N GLN A 37 -11.40 -9.93 5.76
CA GLN A 37 -10.83 -8.68 5.24
C GLN A 37 -10.96 -7.50 6.22
N LYS A 38 -11.50 -7.70 7.43
CA LYS A 38 -11.65 -6.61 8.43
C LYS A 38 -10.32 -6.12 8.98
N ASN A 39 -9.33 -7.01 9.12
CA ASN A 39 -8.01 -6.68 9.64
C ASN A 39 -6.96 -6.93 8.55
N LEU A 40 -6.46 -5.86 7.95
CA LEU A 40 -5.54 -5.95 6.82
C LEU A 40 -4.11 -5.62 7.25
N PHE A 41 -3.20 -6.53 6.91
CA PHE A 41 -1.76 -6.30 6.94
C PHE A 41 -1.29 -5.95 5.53
N VAL A 42 -0.73 -4.76 5.36
CA VAL A 42 -0.32 -4.21 4.06
C VAL A 42 1.20 -4.06 4.07
N ALA A 43 1.89 -4.83 3.24
CA ALA A 43 3.34 -5.01 3.34
C ALA A 43 4.13 -4.27 2.25
N SER A 44 5.45 -4.41 2.32
CA SER A 44 6.40 -4.04 1.26
C SER A 44 6.29 -2.56 0.84
N PHE A 45 6.04 -2.29 -0.45
CA PHE A 45 6.09 -0.96 -1.03
C PHE A 45 5.15 0.06 -0.36
N PHE A 46 4.02 -0.39 0.21
CA PHE A 46 3.14 0.47 1.00
C PHE A 46 3.81 0.98 2.28
N PHE A 47 4.54 0.12 2.97
CA PHE A 47 5.30 0.52 4.16
C PHE A 47 6.43 1.47 3.77
N ASP A 48 7.21 1.14 2.74
CA ASP A 48 8.39 1.93 2.37
C ASP A 48 7.99 3.35 1.91
N ARG A 49 7.00 3.47 1.01
CA ARG A 49 6.48 4.79 0.57
C ARG A 49 5.88 5.59 1.73
N ALA A 50 5.23 4.94 2.68
CA ALA A 50 4.70 5.62 3.85
C ALA A 50 5.81 6.22 4.73
N ALA A 51 6.90 5.47 4.90
CA ALA A 51 8.06 5.91 5.66
C ALA A 51 8.80 7.04 4.95
N GLU A 52 9.06 6.90 3.65
CA GLU A 52 9.75 7.91 2.84
C GLU A 52 8.92 9.19 2.68
N ALA A 53 7.58 9.08 2.64
CA ALA A 53 6.67 10.23 2.68
C ALA A 53 6.47 10.83 4.08
N GLY A 54 7.08 10.22 5.10
CA GLY A 54 7.21 10.78 6.45
C GLY A 54 5.97 10.69 7.33
N PHE A 55 4.98 9.85 6.99
CA PHE A 55 3.79 9.68 7.84
C PHE A 55 3.81 8.41 8.70
N ILE A 56 4.87 7.61 8.60
CA ILE A 56 5.25 6.58 9.59
C ILE A 56 6.75 6.64 9.87
N LYS A 57 7.22 5.97 10.91
CA LYS A 57 8.65 5.83 11.20
C LYS A 57 9.22 4.58 10.52
N ALA A 58 10.30 4.75 9.75
CA ALA A 58 11.00 3.62 9.13
C ALA A 58 11.58 2.61 10.12
N SER A 59 11.84 3.04 11.37
CA SER A 59 12.37 2.21 12.46
C SER A 59 11.34 1.23 13.04
N ASP A 60 10.05 1.52 12.87
CA ASP A 60 8.99 0.74 13.51
C ASP A 60 8.72 -0.50 12.65
N PRO A 61 8.55 -1.70 13.25
CA PRO A 61 8.30 -2.91 12.47
C PRO A 61 6.91 -2.92 11.84
N VAL A 62 5.97 -2.18 12.45
CA VAL A 62 4.58 -2.03 12.02
C VAL A 62 4.10 -0.60 12.29
N ALA A 63 3.12 -0.13 11.53
CA ALA A 63 2.43 1.12 11.77
C ALA A 63 0.93 0.98 11.46
N LYS A 64 0.06 1.47 12.35
CA LYS A 64 -1.38 1.60 12.04
C LYS A 64 -1.63 2.92 11.34
N VAL A 65 -2.28 2.87 10.18
CA VAL A 65 -2.62 4.05 9.38
C VAL A 65 -4.01 3.87 8.77
N GLN A 66 -4.54 4.94 8.19
CA GLN A 66 -5.73 4.90 7.35
C GLN A 66 -5.32 5.09 5.89
N PRO A 67 -6.03 4.50 4.90
CA PRO A 67 -5.76 4.79 3.49
C PRO A 67 -5.77 6.29 3.17
N HIS A 68 -6.58 7.10 3.86
CA HIS A 68 -6.59 8.55 3.73
C HIS A 68 -5.21 9.21 3.97
N SER A 69 -4.36 8.63 4.83
CA SER A 69 -3.01 9.14 5.07
C SER A 69 -2.14 9.14 3.80
N PHE A 70 -2.34 8.16 2.90
CA PHE A 70 -1.70 8.14 1.59
C PHE A 70 -2.21 9.27 0.69
N ALA A 71 -3.51 9.59 0.75
CA ALA A 71 -4.07 10.72 0.00
C ALA A 71 -3.47 12.06 0.45
N ASP A 72 -3.33 12.28 1.76
CA ASP A 72 -2.74 13.51 2.28
C ASP A 72 -1.25 13.61 1.95
N ALA A 73 -0.52 12.50 2.02
CA ALA A 73 0.86 12.44 1.57
C ALA A 73 0.97 12.72 0.06
N ALA A 74 0.08 12.15 -0.75
CA ALA A 74 0.01 12.39 -2.19
C ALA A 74 -0.26 13.86 -2.51
N LYS A 75 -1.20 14.52 -1.81
CA LYS A 75 -1.47 15.96 -2.00
C LYS A 75 -0.19 16.80 -1.83
N ARG A 76 0.55 16.54 -0.75
CA ARG A 76 1.84 17.22 -0.48
C ARG A 76 2.87 16.92 -1.57
N ALA A 77 3.08 15.64 -1.89
CA ALA A 77 4.05 15.20 -2.89
C ALA A 77 3.77 15.77 -4.28
N CYS A 78 2.51 15.83 -4.70
CA CYS A 78 2.14 16.37 -6.00
C CYS A 78 2.21 17.91 -6.10
N GLN A 79 2.37 18.61 -4.97
CA GLN A 79 2.61 20.06 -4.92
C GLN A 79 4.10 20.39 -4.75
N THR A 80 4.93 19.40 -4.42
CA THR A 80 6.39 19.57 -4.30
C THR A 80 7.02 19.76 -5.69
N LYS A 81 7.84 20.79 -5.85
CA LYS A 81 8.67 20.93 -7.06
C LYS A 81 9.81 19.93 -7.03
N TYR A 82 10.21 19.43 -8.19
CA TYR A 82 11.31 18.46 -8.30
C TYR A 82 12.60 18.94 -7.62
N ALA A 83 12.95 20.23 -7.76
CA ALA A 83 14.13 20.83 -7.13
C ALA A 83 14.13 20.73 -5.60
N ASP A 84 12.95 20.70 -4.97
CA ASP A 84 12.79 20.63 -3.51
C ASP A 84 12.62 19.18 -3.02
N ALA A 85 12.35 18.24 -3.93
CA ALA A 85 11.97 16.87 -3.59
C ALA A 85 13.04 16.15 -2.76
N LYS A 86 14.33 16.29 -3.10
CA LYS A 86 15.41 15.62 -2.35
C LYS A 86 15.58 16.15 -0.93
N ALA A 87 15.32 17.44 -0.71
CA ALA A 87 15.40 18.04 0.62
C ALA A 87 14.24 17.59 1.52
N ILE A 88 13.05 17.39 0.94
CA ILE A 88 11.84 16.96 1.64
C ILE A 88 11.85 15.44 1.88
N TYR A 89 12.10 14.65 0.83
CA TYR A 89 12.08 13.18 0.86
C TYR A 89 13.51 12.63 0.93
N LYS A 90 14.16 12.83 2.08
CA LYS A 90 15.59 12.54 2.26
C LYS A 90 15.93 11.07 2.07
N ASP A 91 15.08 10.20 2.61
CA ASP A 91 15.24 8.75 2.60
C ASP A 91 14.86 8.12 1.26
N LEU A 92 14.24 8.90 0.36
CA LEU A 92 13.90 8.46 -0.98
C LEU A 92 15.13 8.47 -1.89
N GLY A 93 15.36 7.34 -2.58
CA GLY A 93 16.40 7.22 -3.60
C GLY A 93 16.20 8.19 -4.76
N GLU A 94 17.29 8.72 -5.33
CA GLU A 94 17.23 9.77 -6.36
C GLU A 94 16.43 9.36 -7.59
N SER A 95 16.54 8.11 -8.03
CA SER A 95 15.79 7.54 -9.15
C SER A 95 14.27 7.53 -8.91
N ASN A 96 13.82 7.62 -7.66
CA ASN A 96 12.41 7.59 -7.27
C ASN A 96 11.81 8.98 -7.01
N LEU A 97 12.63 10.04 -6.95
CA LEU A 97 12.17 11.39 -6.62
C LEU A 97 11.07 11.89 -7.57
N ALA A 98 11.22 11.58 -8.87
CA ALA A 98 10.26 11.99 -9.90
C ALA A 98 8.89 11.32 -9.74
N TYR A 99 8.81 10.20 -9.01
CA TYR A 99 7.66 9.31 -8.99
C TYR A 99 6.89 9.33 -7.67
N ILE A 100 7.39 9.98 -6.62
CA ILE A 100 6.74 9.95 -5.30
C ILE A 100 5.28 10.40 -5.29
N CYS A 101 4.92 11.43 -6.07
CA CYS A 101 3.53 11.83 -6.26
C CYS A 101 2.71 10.70 -6.90
N MET A 102 3.22 10.12 -7.99
CA MET A 102 2.55 9.03 -8.71
C MET A 102 2.37 7.80 -7.82
N ASP A 103 3.40 7.42 -7.07
CA ASP A 103 3.39 6.24 -6.19
C ASP A 103 2.35 6.38 -5.08
N LEU A 104 2.31 7.52 -4.40
CA LEU A 104 1.34 7.77 -3.32
C LEU A 104 -0.10 7.87 -3.84
N VAL A 105 -0.29 8.51 -5.01
CA VAL A 105 -1.59 8.52 -5.70
C VAL A 105 -2.02 7.10 -6.08
N TYR A 106 -1.09 6.30 -6.62
CA TYR A 106 -1.34 4.91 -6.99
C TYR A 106 -1.75 4.08 -5.78
N GLN A 107 -0.99 4.15 -4.68
CA GLN A 107 -1.29 3.40 -3.46
C GLN A 107 -2.65 3.76 -2.86
N TYR A 108 -2.97 5.06 -2.76
CA TYR A 108 -4.28 5.49 -2.29
C TYR A 108 -5.41 4.97 -3.18
N THR A 109 -5.28 5.15 -4.50
CA THR A 109 -6.30 4.77 -5.48
C THR A 109 -6.48 3.25 -5.55
N LEU A 110 -5.40 2.49 -5.45
CA LEU A 110 -5.46 1.03 -5.42
C LEU A 110 -6.19 0.52 -4.18
N LEU A 111 -5.90 1.08 -3.00
CA LEU A 111 -6.58 0.67 -1.76
C LEU A 111 -8.06 1.01 -1.80
N VAL A 112 -8.41 2.25 -2.14
CA VAL A 112 -9.79 2.74 -2.04
C VAL A 112 -10.63 2.35 -3.25
N ASP A 113 -10.20 2.72 -4.45
CA ASP A 113 -10.99 2.50 -5.67
C ASP A 113 -10.76 1.10 -6.26
N GLY A 114 -9.55 0.55 -6.12
CA GLY A 114 -9.23 -0.78 -6.61
C GLY A 114 -9.78 -1.89 -5.70
N PHE A 115 -9.41 -1.88 -4.43
CA PHE A 115 -9.79 -2.91 -3.47
C PHE A 115 -11.06 -2.58 -2.68
N GLY A 116 -11.58 -1.36 -2.77
CA GLY A 116 -12.85 -0.98 -2.14
C GLY A 116 -12.74 -0.77 -0.63
N LEU A 117 -11.56 -0.43 -0.12
CA LEU A 117 -11.37 -0.14 1.30
C LEU A 117 -12.03 1.20 1.67
N ASP A 118 -12.63 1.27 2.86
CA ASP A 118 -13.02 2.54 3.47
C ASP A 118 -11.76 3.41 3.68
N PRO A 119 -11.71 4.66 3.20
CA PRO A 119 -10.56 5.54 3.39
C PRO A 119 -10.15 5.77 4.86
N TYR A 120 -11.08 5.58 5.79
CA TYR A 120 -10.92 5.85 7.22
C TYR A 120 -10.87 4.60 8.09
N GLN A 121 -10.93 3.39 7.52
CA GLN A 121 -10.66 2.19 8.32
C GLN A 121 -9.16 2.05 8.59
N ASP A 122 -8.84 1.43 9.72
CA ASP A 122 -7.46 1.11 10.07
C ASP A 122 -6.92 -0.03 9.20
N VAL A 123 -5.70 0.16 8.71
CA VAL A 123 -4.86 -0.90 8.14
C VAL A 123 -3.51 -0.93 8.87
N THR A 124 -2.88 -2.09 8.93
CA THR A 124 -1.56 -2.24 9.54
C THR A 124 -0.51 -2.33 8.44
N LEU A 125 0.28 -1.28 8.27
CA LEU A 125 1.50 -1.37 7.46
C LEU A 125 2.51 -2.25 8.19
N VAL A 126 3.10 -3.22 7.50
CA VAL A 126 4.00 -4.20 8.11
C VAL A 126 5.28 -4.35 7.30
N LYS A 127 6.42 -4.20 7.99
CA LYS A 127 7.74 -4.54 7.47
C LYS A 127 8.29 -5.80 8.13
N LYS A 128 8.09 -5.92 9.45
CA LYS A 128 8.47 -7.08 10.24
C LYS A 128 7.39 -7.43 11.25
N VAL A 129 7.26 -8.70 11.56
CA VAL A 129 6.37 -9.23 12.60
C VAL A 129 7.22 -9.66 13.79
N LYS A 130 6.83 -9.25 14.99
CA LYS A 130 7.48 -9.71 16.22
C LYS A 130 7.07 -11.15 16.49
N TYR A 131 8.06 -12.04 16.55
CA TYR A 131 7.88 -13.42 16.95
C TYR A 131 8.84 -13.73 18.10
N ARG A 132 8.30 -13.86 19.32
CA ARG A 132 9.08 -13.98 20.56
C ARG A 132 10.08 -12.83 20.70
N ASN A 133 11.39 -13.14 20.68
CA ASN A 133 12.49 -12.19 20.82
C ASN A 133 13.08 -11.77 19.46
N SER A 134 12.44 -12.14 18.35
CA SER A 134 12.93 -11.89 17.00
C SER A 134 11.95 -11.03 16.19
N LEU A 135 12.47 -10.35 15.18
CA LEU A 135 11.69 -9.68 14.14
C LEU A 135 11.82 -10.47 12.85
N VAL A 136 10.72 -11.04 12.38
CA VAL A 136 10.66 -11.80 11.12
C VAL A 136 10.14 -10.90 10.02
N GLU A 137 10.74 -10.96 8.84
CA GLU A 137 10.28 -10.18 7.69
C GLU A 137 8.85 -10.56 7.31
N ALA A 138 8.03 -9.56 7.01
CA ALA A 138 6.68 -9.78 6.51
C ALA A 138 6.72 -10.12 5.02
N ALA A 139 7.21 -11.33 4.73
CA ALA A 139 7.40 -11.85 3.39
C ALA A 139 7.03 -13.34 3.31
N TRP A 140 6.98 -13.84 2.08
CA TRP A 140 6.60 -15.22 1.75
C TRP A 140 7.51 -16.35 2.31
N PRO A 141 8.83 -16.17 2.58
CA PRO A 141 9.70 -17.30 2.90
C PRO A 141 9.29 -18.10 4.16
N LEU A 142 8.82 -17.41 5.22
CA LEU A 142 8.37 -18.11 6.43
C LEU A 142 7.14 -18.99 6.15
N GLY A 143 6.17 -18.47 5.39
CA GLY A 143 4.98 -19.23 5.02
C GLY A 143 5.33 -20.48 4.20
N SER A 144 6.23 -20.34 3.24
CA SER A 144 6.73 -21.46 2.43
C SER A 144 7.44 -22.52 3.28
N ALA A 145 8.26 -22.12 4.25
CA ALA A 145 8.92 -23.05 5.15
C ALA A 145 7.91 -23.80 6.05
N ILE A 146 6.89 -23.11 6.56
CA ILE A 146 5.81 -23.73 7.34
C ILE A 146 5.06 -24.76 6.49
N GLU A 147 4.70 -24.42 5.25
CA GLU A 147 4.03 -25.34 4.32
C GLU A 147 4.88 -26.60 4.06
N ALA A 148 6.17 -26.40 3.73
CA ALA A 148 7.09 -27.49 3.45
C ALA A 148 7.22 -28.44 4.66
N VAL A 149 7.48 -27.91 5.85
CA VAL A 149 7.66 -28.72 7.07
C VAL A 149 6.35 -29.37 7.53
N SER A 150 5.21 -28.68 7.39
CA SER A 150 3.90 -29.24 7.79
C SER A 150 3.47 -30.41 6.89
N SER A 151 4.02 -30.49 5.67
CA SER A 151 3.79 -31.58 4.74
C SER A 151 4.67 -32.82 5.00
N MET A 152 5.75 -32.66 5.76
CA MET A 152 6.64 -33.74 6.17
C MET A 152 5.99 -34.51 7.33
N LYS A 153 5.25 -35.57 6.99
CA LYS A 153 4.87 -36.62 7.94
C LYS A 153 6.04 -37.54 8.23
#